data_AF-A0A925NTP1-F1
#
_entry.id   AF-A0A925NTP1-F1
#
_cell.length_a   1.000
_cell.length_b   1.000
_cell.length_c   1.000
_cell.angle_alpha   90.00
_cell.angle_beta   90.00
_cell.angle_gamma   90.00
#
_symmetry.space_group_name_H-M   'P 1'
#
loop_
_entity.id
_entity.type
_entity.pdbx_description
1 polymer ?
#
loop_
_entity_poly.entity_id
_entity_poly.type
_entity_poly.pdbx_seq_one_letter_code
_entity_poly.pdbx_strand_id
1 'polypeptide(L)'
;MIEHLQTLIHALREELQQYGEMLALLDRQQELVVARAAEDLFQSINAIQNQAMVIQQARTVREEHRQTVAGALVQPADTAFTVLIPLLPADYQPLVQALVLENNQLLFRVQQRAHQNHLLLSRSLELMKRFMSTLFPSRETLVYNDQGNRQIFSLPARPLFNAVG
;
A
#
# COMPACT_ATOMS: atom_id res chain seq x y z
N MET A 1 -21.52 28.80 8.46
CA MET A 1 -21.84 27.90 7.33
C MET A 1 -20.81 27.98 6.21
N ILE A 2 -20.63 29.12 5.54
CA ILE A 2 -19.66 29.25 4.41
C ILE A 2 -18.22 28.93 4.87
N GLU A 3 -17.82 29.39 6.05
CA GLU A 3 -16.51 29.09 6.63
C GLU A 3 -16.27 27.58 6.83
N HIS A 4 -17.23 26.86 7.42
CA HIS A 4 -17.15 25.40 7.57
C HIS A 4 -17.07 24.66 6.23
N LEU A 5 -17.70 25.21 5.20
CA LEU A 5 -17.63 24.66 3.85
C LEU A 5 -16.25 24.86 3.24
N GLN A 6 -15.63 26.02 3.45
CA GLN A 6 -14.26 26.28 3.00
C GLN A 6 -13.25 25.37 3.70
N THR A 7 -13.40 25.12 5.00
CA THR A 7 -12.52 24.19 5.72
C THR A 7 -12.70 22.74 5.24
N LEU A 8 -13.94 22.33 4.94
CA LEU A 8 -14.20 21.03 4.31
C LEU A 8 -13.57 20.90 2.92
N ILE A 9 -13.67 21.94 2.09
CA ILE A 9 -13.03 21.98 0.77
C ILE A 9 -11.51 21.88 0.90
N HIS A 10 -10.92 22.60 1.85
CA HIS A 10 -9.49 22.51 2.14
C HIS A 10 -9.10 21.07 2.53
N ALA A 11 -9.85 20.44 3.44
CA ALA A 11 -9.58 19.07 3.86
C ALA A 11 -9.74 18.04 2.72
N LEU A 12 -10.72 18.23 1.83
CA LEU A 12 -10.87 17.39 0.64
C LEU A 12 -9.70 17.53 -0.35
N ARG A 13 -9.14 18.73 -0.49
CA ARG A 13 -7.96 18.98 -1.34
C ARG A 13 -6.69 18.40 -0.71
N GLU A 14 -6.56 18.54 0.60
CA GLU A 14 -5.48 17.91 1.36
C GLU A 14 -5.52 16.39 1.17
N GLU A 15 -6.67 15.74 1.39
CA GLU A 15 -6.82 14.30 1.21
C GLU A 15 -6.45 13.87 -0.23
N LEU A 16 -6.85 14.65 -1.24
CA LEU A 16 -6.52 14.42 -2.65
C LEU A 16 -5.00 14.49 -2.88
N GLN A 17 -4.34 15.51 -2.35
CA GLN A 17 -2.89 15.65 -2.43
C GLN A 17 -2.18 14.44 -1.80
N GLN A 18 -2.63 14.02 -0.60
CA GLN A 18 -2.03 12.90 0.11
C GLN A 18 -2.17 11.57 -0.66
N TYR A 19 -3.27 11.36 -1.37
CA TYR A 19 -3.39 10.22 -2.29
C TYR A 19 -2.46 10.32 -3.50
N GLY A 20 -2.29 11.51 -4.07
CA GLY A 20 -1.35 11.74 -5.17
C GLY A 20 0.09 11.42 -4.77
N GLU A 21 0.51 11.86 -3.59
CA GLU A 21 1.83 11.57 -3.01
C GLU A 21 2.02 10.06 -2.78
N MET A 22 1.01 9.37 -2.23
CA MET A 22 1.05 7.91 -2.10
C MET A 22 1.17 7.20 -3.44
N LEU A 23 0.46 7.66 -4.47
CA LEU A 23 0.54 7.05 -5.80
C LEU A 23 1.95 7.20 -6.38
N ALA A 24 2.58 8.37 -6.23
CA ALA A 24 3.96 8.59 -6.66
C ALA A 24 4.96 7.66 -5.92
N LEU A 25 4.78 7.45 -4.62
CA LEU A 25 5.60 6.51 -3.85
C LEU A 25 5.43 5.06 -4.34
N LEU A 26 4.19 4.66 -4.64
CA LEU A 26 3.90 3.33 -5.15
C LEU A 26 4.45 3.11 -6.57
N ASP A 27 4.35 4.11 -7.46
CA ASP A 27 4.96 4.06 -8.79
C ASP A 27 6.48 3.94 -8.67
N ARG A 28 7.11 4.71 -7.77
CA ARG A 28 8.55 4.61 -7.51
C ARG A 28 8.95 3.24 -6.97
N GLN A 29 8.18 2.67 -6.04
CA GLN A 29 8.43 1.32 -5.55
C GLN A 29 8.38 0.29 -6.68
N GLN A 30 7.43 0.42 -7.61
CA GLN A 30 7.33 -0.48 -8.76
C GLN A 30 8.60 -0.46 -9.61
N GLU A 31 9.14 0.73 -9.89
CA GLU A 31 10.41 0.89 -10.62
C GLU A 31 11.58 0.21 -9.90
N LEU A 32 11.68 0.39 -8.58
CA LEU A 32 12.74 -0.22 -7.77
C LEU A 32 12.68 -1.75 -7.78
N VAL A 33 11.47 -2.33 -7.76
CA VAL A 33 11.25 -3.78 -7.89
C VAL A 33 11.74 -4.27 -9.24
N VAL A 34 11.42 -3.56 -10.33
CA VAL A 34 11.85 -3.92 -11.68
C VAL A 34 13.38 -3.80 -11.82
N ALA A 35 13.97 -2.74 -11.26
CA ALA A 35 15.41 -2.51 -11.24
C ALA A 35 16.19 -3.44 -10.30
N ARG A 36 15.49 -4.22 -9.46
CA ARG A 36 16.07 -5.09 -8.42
C ARG A 36 16.96 -4.34 -7.41
N ALA A 37 16.63 -3.08 -7.13
CA ALA A 37 17.35 -2.23 -6.19
C ALA A 37 16.89 -2.50 -4.75
N ALA A 38 17.46 -3.53 -4.11
CA ALA A 38 16.98 -4.03 -2.81
C ALA A 38 17.11 -3.01 -1.66
N GLU A 39 18.20 -2.25 -1.61
CA GLU A 39 18.43 -1.25 -0.56
C GLU A 39 17.41 -0.09 -0.63
N ASP A 40 17.19 0.46 -1.82
CA ASP A 40 16.21 1.51 -2.06
C ASP A 40 14.77 1.03 -1.83
N LEU A 41 14.50 -0.24 -2.10
CA LEU A 41 13.21 -0.85 -1.83
C LEU A 41 12.87 -0.81 -0.33
N PHE A 42 13.83 -1.06 0.56
CA PHE A 42 13.59 -0.97 2.01
C PHE A 42 13.22 0.46 2.44
N GLN A 43 13.90 1.47 1.90
CA GLN A 43 13.58 2.87 2.19
C GLN A 43 12.17 3.24 1.69
N SER A 44 11.77 2.72 0.52
CA SER A 44 10.43 2.94 -0.03
C SER A 44 9.30 2.43 0.89
N ILE A 45 9.53 1.33 1.62
CA ILE A 45 8.55 0.75 2.53
C ILE A 45 8.26 1.72 3.69
N ASN A 46 9.30 2.30 4.30
CA ASN A 46 9.15 3.26 5.38
C ASN A 46 8.42 4.52 4.91
N ALA A 47 8.74 5.02 3.71
CA ALA A 47 8.07 6.17 3.12
C ALA A 47 6.56 5.90 2.89
N ILE A 48 6.21 4.73 2.35
CA ILE A 48 4.81 4.32 2.14
C ILE A 48 4.07 4.18 3.48
N GLN A 49 4.69 3.60 4.51
CA GLN A 49 4.08 3.48 5.84
C GLN A 49 3.81 4.85 6.47
N ASN A 50 4.77 5.76 6.39
CA ASN A 50 4.60 7.14 6.87
C ASN A 50 3.47 7.84 6.13
N GLN A 51 3.44 7.73 4.80
CA GLN A 51 2.39 8.33 3.99
C GLN A 51 0.99 7.75 4.30
N ALA A 52 0.90 6.45 4.62
CA ALA A 52 -0.36 5.85 5.03
C ALA A 52 -0.89 6.46 6.35
N MET A 53 0.00 6.77 7.30
CA MET A 53 -0.37 7.48 8.53
C MET A 53 -0.87 8.90 8.25
N VAL A 54 -0.20 9.63 7.35
CA VAL A 54 -0.61 10.99 6.95
C VAL A 54 -1.99 10.97 6.27
N ILE A 55 -2.23 10.03 5.34
CA ILE A 55 -3.56 9.85 4.73
C ILE A 55 -4.63 9.56 5.79
N GLN A 56 -4.32 8.71 6.78
CA GLN A 56 -5.29 8.40 7.83
C GLN A 56 -5.64 9.63 8.67
N GLN A 57 -4.68 10.50 8.96
CA GLN A 57 -4.91 11.77 9.64
C GLN A 57 -5.76 12.71 8.78
N ALA A 58 -5.42 12.88 7.50
CA ALA A 58 -6.18 13.72 6.58
C ALA A 58 -7.65 13.28 6.46
N ARG A 59 -7.90 11.96 6.42
CA ARG A 59 -9.27 11.39 6.43
C ARG A 59 -10.04 11.72 7.69
N THR A 60 -9.39 11.64 8.86
CA THR A 60 -10.02 12.00 10.14
C THR A 60 -10.39 13.48 10.16
N VAL A 61 -9.49 14.36 9.72
CA VAL A 61 -9.75 15.81 9.63
C VAL A 61 -10.90 16.12 8.66
N ARG A 62 -10.91 15.50 7.47
CA ARG A 62 -12.03 15.62 6.53
C ARG A 62 -13.35 15.17 7.15
N GLU A 63 -13.32 14.10 7.94
CA GLU A 63 -14.51 13.56 8.60
C GLU A 63 -15.07 14.52 9.66
N GLU A 64 -14.21 15.11 10.49
CA GLU A 64 -14.58 16.13 11.48
C GLU A 64 -15.22 17.36 10.81
N HIS A 65 -14.63 17.83 9.70
CA HIS A 65 -15.21 18.95 8.95
C HIS A 65 -16.52 18.59 8.25
N ARG A 66 -16.66 17.36 7.74
CA ARG A 66 -17.92 16.86 7.18
C ARG A 66 -19.03 16.88 8.24
N GLN A 67 -18.74 16.40 9.45
CA GLN A 67 -19.66 16.41 10.58
C GLN A 67 -20.05 17.84 11.00
N THR A 68 -19.08 18.75 11.00
CA THR A 68 -19.30 20.18 11.30
C THR A 68 -20.26 20.81 10.28
N VAL A 69 -20.08 20.52 8.99
CA VAL A 69 -20.98 20.98 7.91
C VAL A 69 -22.36 20.34 8.03
N ALA A 70 -22.44 19.05 8.36
CA ALA A 70 -23.73 18.37 8.60
C ALA A 70 -24.50 19.03 9.76
N GLY A 71 -23.83 19.32 10.88
CA GLY A 71 -24.44 20.05 12.00
C GLY A 71 -24.94 21.44 11.61
N ALA A 72 -24.18 22.18 10.79
CA ALA A 72 -24.59 23.48 10.27
C ALA A 72 -25.81 23.42 9.33
N LEU A 73 -26.10 22.25 8.76
CA LEU A 73 -27.28 21.97 7.92
C LEU A 73 -28.40 21.24 8.68
N VAL A 74 -28.28 21.12 10.01
CA VAL A 74 -29.22 20.40 10.88
C VAL A 74 -29.41 18.94 10.43
N GLN A 75 -28.32 18.34 9.96
CA GLN A 75 -28.26 16.93 9.57
C GLN A 75 -27.50 16.11 10.63
N PRO A 76 -27.82 14.81 10.77
CA PRO A 76 -27.03 13.89 11.59
C PRO A 76 -25.55 13.88 11.23
N ALA A 77 -24.67 13.65 12.21
CA ALA A 77 -23.22 13.64 12.00
C ALA A 77 -22.76 12.56 11.00
N ASP A 78 -23.47 11.44 10.89
CA ASP A 78 -23.19 10.32 9.97
C ASP A 78 -23.70 10.54 8.54
N THR A 79 -24.27 11.70 8.23
CA THR A 79 -24.88 11.98 6.90
C THR A 79 -23.88 11.96 5.75
N ALA A 80 -24.00 11.00 4.83
CA ALA A 80 -23.09 10.86 3.69
C ALA A 80 -23.08 12.09 2.76
N PHE A 81 -21.98 12.27 2.02
CA PHE A 81 -21.84 13.34 1.02
C PHE A 81 -22.95 13.34 -0.04
N THR A 82 -23.49 12.18 -0.40
CA THR A 82 -24.61 12.04 -1.36
C THR A 82 -25.86 12.79 -0.90
N VAL A 83 -26.08 12.89 0.41
CA VAL A 83 -27.22 13.60 1.02
C VAL A 83 -26.83 15.04 1.37
N LEU A 84 -25.58 15.30 1.76
CA LEU A 84 -25.11 16.66 2.09
C LEU A 84 -25.00 17.57 0.86
N ILE A 85 -24.48 17.07 -0.27
CA ILE A 85 -24.18 17.90 -1.45
C ILE A 85 -25.42 18.65 -1.98
N PRO A 86 -26.60 18.03 -2.15
CA PRO A 86 -27.80 18.74 -2.62
C PRO A 86 -28.27 19.87 -1.69
N LEU A 87 -27.89 19.82 -0.40
CA LEU A 87 -28.26 20.82 0.61
C LEU A 87 -27.27 21.99 0.69
N LEU A 88 -26.12 21.90 0.00
CA LEU A 88 -25.12 22.97 -0.05
C LEU A 88 -25.59 24.11 -0.96
N PRO A 89 -25.04 25.34 -0.79
CA PRO A 89 -25.30 26.43 -1.72
C PRO A 89 -24.86 26.05 -3.15
N ALA A 90 -25.67 26.44 -4.14
CA ALA A 90 -25.56 26.01 -5.53
C ALA A 90 -24.15 26.18 -6.12
N ASP A 91 -23.46 27.27 -5.78
CA ASP A 91 -22.11 27.59 -6.29
C ASP A 91 -21.04 26.58 -5.87
N TYR A 92 -21.24 25.89 -4.74
CA TYR A 92 -20.26 24.97 -4.16
C TYR A 92 -20.57 23.50 -4.43
N GLN A 93 -21.82 23.17 -4.78
CA GLN A 93 -22.23 21.79 -5.09
C GLN A 93 -21.32 21.11 -6.13
N PRO A 94 -21.07 21.70 -7.33
CA PRO A 94 -20.25 21.04 -8.34
C PRO A 94 -18.80 20.85 -7.89
N LEU A 95 -18.24 21.81 -7.14
CA LEU A 95 -16.87 21.73 -6.63
C LEU A 95 -16.71 20.60 -5.60
N VAL A 96 -17.59 20.55 -4.59
CA VAL A 96 -17.52 19.50 -3.57
C VAL A 96 -17.78 18.13 -4.18
N GLN A 97 -18.74 18.03 -5.11
CA GLN A 97 -19.01 16.79 -5.82
C GLN A 97 -17.81 16.29 -6.61
N ALA A 98 -17.15 17.18 -7.36
CA ALA A 98 -15.94 16.84 -8.12
C ALA A 98 -14.82 16.36 -7.20
N LEU A 99 -14.55 17.08 -6.10
CA LEU A 99 -13.51 16.71 -5.14
C LEU A 99 -13.77 15.35 -4.47
N VAL A 100 -15.00 15.07 -4.08
CA VAL A 100 -15.37 13.78 -3.47
C VAL A 100 -15.19 12.65 -4.50
N LEU A 101 -15.62 12.87 -5.74
CA LEU A 101 -15.47 11.89 -6.81
C LEU A 101 -13.99 11.61 -7.12
N GLU A 102 -13.17 12.66 -7.21
CA GLU A 102 -11.74 12.55 -7.49
C GLU A 102 -10.98 11.85 -6.36
N ASN A 103 -11.26 12.19 -5.10
CA ASN A 103 -10.70 11.48 -3.94
C ASN A 103 -11.01 9.97 -3.99
N ASN A 104 -12.25 9.60 -4.28
CA ASN A 104 -12.64 8.18 -4.40
C ASN A 104 -11.92 7.48 -5.56
N GLN A 105 -11.77 8.14 -6.70
CA GLN A 105 -11.04 7.59 -7.84
C GLN A 105 -9.56 7.40 -7.53
N LEU A 106 -8.91 8.36 -6.88
CA LEU A 106 -7.51 8.26 -6.48
C LEU A 106 -7.31 7.17 -5.44
N LEU A 107 -8.19 7.05 -4.45
CA LEU A 107 -8.16 5.95 -3.49
C LEU A 107 -8.18 4.59 -4.19
N PHE A 108 -9.08 4.40 -5.16
CA PHE A 108 -9.15 3.16 -5.93
C PHE A 108 -7.83 2.88 -6.67
N ARG A 109 -7.24 3.91 -7.31
CA ARG A 109 -5.95 3.77 -8.01
C ARG A 109 -4.80 3.42 -7.06
N VAL A 110 -4.74 4.06 -5.89
CA VAL A 110 -3.76 3.75 -4.83
C VAL A 110 -3.89 2.30 -4.38
N GLN A 111 -5.11 1.82 -4.11
CA GLN A 111 -5.36 0.43 -3.72
C GLN A 111 -4.93 -0.55 -4.82
N GLN A 112 -5.30 -0.26 -6.07
CA GLN A 112 -4.93 -1.09 -7.22
C GLN A 112 -3.40 -1.15 -7.37
N ARG A 113 -2.70 -0.02 -7.27
CA ARG A 113 -1.24 0.04 -7.41
C ARG A 113 -0.53 -0.66 -6.25
N ALA A 114 -0.99 -0.46 -5.02
CA ALA A 114 -0.45 -1.16 -3.85
C ALA A 114 -0.58 -2.68 -4.00
N HIS A 115 -1.74 -3.15 -4.49
CA HIS A 115 -1.95 -4.56 -4.77
C HIS A 115 -1.01 -5.09 -5.86
N GLN A 116 -0.83 -4.35 -6.96
CA GLN A 116 0.11 -4.71 -8.02
C GLN A 116 1.55 -4.85 -7.51
N ASN A 117 2.01 -3.89 -6.71
CA ASN A 117 3.35 -3.93 -6.12
C ASN A 117 3.53 -5.15 -5.21
N HIS A 118 2.54 -5.45 -4.37
CA HIS A 118 2.58 -6.63 -3.52
C HIS A 118 2.72 -7.93 -4.32
N LEU A 119 1.96 -8.07 -5.42
CA LEU A 119 2.06 -9.23 -6.31
C LEU A 119 3.43 -9.34 -6.98
N LEU A 120 3.98 -8.24 -7.49
CA LEU A 120 5.30 -8.21 -8.13
C LEU A 120 6.42 -8.61 -7.15
N LEU A 121 6.36 -8.11 -5.91
CA LEU A 121 7.28 -8.48 -4.85
C LEU A 121 7.18 -9.97 -4.49
N SER A 122 5.95 -10.46 -4.25
CA SER A 122 5.70 -11.86 -3.93
C SER A 122 6.23 -12.79 -5.03
N ARG A 123 5.96 -12.46 -6.29
CA ARG A 123 6.46 -13.23 -7.44
C ARG A 123 7.99 -13.20 -7.55
N SER A 124 8.61 -12.05 -7.29
CA SER A 124 10.08 -11.91 -7.30
C SER A 124 10.73 -12.76 -6.22
N LEU A 125 10.15 -12.80 -5.02
CA LEU A 125 10.60 -13.66 -3.92
C LEU A 125 10.43 -15.14 -4.25
N GLU A 126 9.32 -15.52 -4.88
CA GLU A 126 9.09 -16.90 -5.31
C GLU A 126 10.14 -17.37 -6.32
N LEU A 127 10.45 -16.54 -7.33
CA LEU A 127 11.49 -16.84 -8.32
C LEU A 127 12.88 -16.94 -7.68
N MET A 128 13.20 -16.05 -6.74
CA MET A 128 14.45 -16.10 -5.98
C MET A 128 14.55 -17.41 -5.17
N LYS A 129 13.48 -17.81 -4.47
CA LYS A 129 13.43 -19.09 -3.73
C LYS A 129 13.64 -20.29 -4.65
N ARG A 130 12.98 -20.31 -5.81
CA ARG A 130 13.17 -21.38 -6.81
C ARG A 130 14.61 -21.41 -7.31
N PHE A 131 15.19 -20.27 -7.65
CA PHE A 131 16.59 -20.17 -8.05
C PHE A 131 17.55 -20.68 -6.95
N MET A 132 17.35 -20.27 -5.70
CA MET A 132 18.13 -20.80 -4.57
C MET A 132 17.98 -22.31 -4.43
N SER A 133 16.78 -22.86 -4.58
CA SER A 133 16.56 -24.31 -4.51
C SER A 133 17.24 -25.09 -5.65
N THR A 134 17.41 -24.46 -6.83
CA THR A 134 18.16 -25.07 -7.94
C THR A 134 19.66 -25.01 -7.73
N LEU A 135 20.19 -23.94 -7.12
CA LEU A 135 21.62 -23.80 -6.82
C LEU A 135 22.05 -24.66 -5.63
N PHE A 136 21.17 -24.80 -4.65
CA PHE A 136 21.37 -25.59 -3.44
C PHE A 136 20.32 -26.70 -3.38
N PRO A 137 20.43 -27.75 -4.21
CA PRO A 137 19.55 -28.89 -4.09
C PRO A 137 19.85 -29.56 -2.75
N SER A 138 18.89 -29.53 -1.82
CA SER A 138 18.92 -30.35 -0.62
C SER A 138 18.95 -31.82 -1.07
N ARG A 139 20.12 -32.46 -1.04
CA ARG A 139 20.23 -33.90 -1.21
C ARG A 139 19.79 -34.55 0.10
N GLU A 140 18.50 -34.86 0.19
CA GLU A 140 18.00 -35.80 1.18
C GLU A 140 18.46 -37.19 0.75
N THR A 141 19.51 -37.69 1.39
CA THR A 141 19.97 -39.07 1.22
C THR A 141 19.53 -39.89 2.40
N LEU A 142 18.89 -41.03 2.14
CA LEU A 142 18.62 -42.04 3.16
C LEU A 142 19.94 -42.76 3.45
N VAL A 143 20.50 -42.53 4.63
CA VAL A 143 21.74 -43.17 5.06
C VAL A 143 21.39 -44.13 6.19
N TYR A 144 22.01 -45.30 6.18
CA TYR A 144 21.89 -46.24 7.28
C TYR A 144 22.66 -45.69 8.48
N ASN A 145 22.01 -45.67 9.65
CA ASN A 145 22.68 -45.36 10.90
C ASN A 145 23.39 -46.61 11.47
N ASP A 146 24.16 -46.43 12.53
CA ASP A 146 24.95 -47.49 13.18
C ASP A 146 24.08 -48.64 13.74
N GLN A 147 22.75 -48.45 13.81
CA GLN A 147 21.78 -49.47 14.22
C GLN A 147 21.07 -50.13 13.03
N GLY A 148 21.51 -49.88 11.79
CA GLY A 148 20.95 -50.48 10.58
C GLY A 148 19.58 -49.91 10.16
N ASN A 149 19.12 -48.82 10.77
CA ASN A 149 17.90 -48.12 10.40
C ASN A 149 18.18 -47.01 9.38
N ARG A 150 17.30 -46.84 8.40
CA ARG A 150 17.40 -45.77 7.40
C ARG A 150 16.94 -44.45 8.04
N GLN A 151 17.85 -43.49 8.16
CA GLN A 151 17.54 -42.16 8.66
C GLN A 151 17.70 -41.16 7.52
N ILE A 152 16.78 -40.19 7.43
CA ILE A 152 16.89 -39.09 6.47
C ILE A 152 18.06 -38.22 6.94
N PHE A 153 19.12 -38.18 6.14
CA PHE A 153 20.25 -37.31 6.41
C PHE A 153 20.23 -36.17 5.38
N SER A 154 20.01 -34.95 5.87
CA SER A 154 20.18 -33.75 5.07
C SER A 154 21.67 -33.42 5.03
N LEU A 155 22.30 -33.68 3.88
CA LEU A 155 23.66 -33.20 3.66
C LEU A 155 23.63 -31.66 3.58
N PRO A 156 24.44 -30.93 4.37
CA PRO A 156 24.55 -29.48 4.22
C PRO A 156 25.01 -29.18 2.78
N ALA A 157 24.39 -28.17 2.16
CA ALA A 157 24.68 -27.78 0.79
C ALA A 157 26.18 -27.53 0.63
N ARG A 158 26.87 -28.38 -0.15
CA ARG A 158 28.29 -28.19 -0.45
C ARG A 158 28.44 -26.93 -1.32
N PRO A 159 29.31 -25.98 -0.97
CA PRO A 159 29.65 -24.89 -1.87
C PRO A 159 30.31 -25.47 -3.13
N LEU A 160 29.91 -24.97 -4.30
CA LEU A 160 30.30 -25.46 -5.63
C LEU A 160 31.82 -25.35 -5.95
N PHE A 161 32.64 -24.79 -5.05
CA PHE A 161 34.02 -24.36 -5.35
C PHE A 161 35.16 -24.97 -4.50
N ASN A 162 34.94 -26.06 -3.76
CA ASN A 162 36.05 -26.73 -3.04
C ASN A 162 36.70 -27.89 -3.82
N ALA A 163 36.77 -27.80 -5.15
CA ALA A 163 37.38 -28.82 -6.01
C ALA A 163 38.44 -28.26 -6.97
N VAL A 164 39.18 -27.22 -6.56
CA VAL A 164 40.44 -26.83 -7.21
C VAL A 164 41.44 -26.50 -6.10
N GLY A 165 42.34 -27.44 -5.83
CA GLY A 165 43.38 -27.37 -4.79
C GLY A 165 43.92 -28.75 -4.49
#